data_AF-A0AAD8Y3I6-F1
#
_entry.id   AF-A0AAD8Y3I6-F1
#
_cell.length_a   1.000
_cell.length_b   1.000
_cell.length_c   1.000
_cell.angle_alpha   90.00
_cell.angle_beta   90.00
_cell.angle_gamma   90.00
#
_symmetry.space_group_name_H-M   'P 1'
#
loop_
_entity.id
_entity.type
_entity.pdbx_description
1 polymer ?
#
loop_
_entity_poly.entity_id
_entity_poly.type
_entity_poly.pdbx_seq_one_letter_code
_entity_poly.pdbx_strand_id
1 'polypeptide(L)'
;MRVYCQYLFDCSGVARGVFNDPPPPLPTHRNNTNQLLLHKFKIHHANPRTSADISLEIKDPVDPTHSPNPKPSSPNSAPTPPLTTMTPSPPPPAIPKHSYQSPNASATFPLKTTRLVPKEKQTLLNIHQRVKVFAEAQRKSVVDVSIEIPGGRAGHTVSPCRAAGCYAPGGRYPLPSSVLMTVVTARAAGCPYVVLASPRPAPITLAAAHVAGADIVLCVGGAQAIGCMAYGIEACDELGAAEVPACDVIVGPGNKWVTAAKSLVNGYCGIDMLAGPSEVLVIADHTADVEIVAADLIAQAEHDVVARAILVSTDVDVIAKVNAEVERQVDCLPEPNRSTAKEA
;
A
#
# COMPACT_ATOMS: atom_id res chain seq x y z
N MET A 1 0.51 20.79 0.25
CA MET A 1 -0.87 20.71 0.77
C MET A 1 -1.21 19.22 0.92
N ARG A 2 -1.18 18.66 2.14
CA ARG A 2 -1.61 17.28 2.38
C ARG A 2 -3.13 17.30 2.54
N VAL A 3 -3.85 16.85 1.52
CA VAL A 3 -5.31 16.65 1.59
C VAL A 3 -5.53 15.27 2.22
N TYR A 4 -6.02 15.24 3.46
CA TYR A 4 -6.57 14.01 4.02
C TYR A 4 -7.89 13.71 3.30
N CYS A 5 -7.97 12.54 2.67
CA CYS A 5 -9.15 12.10 1.94
C CYS A 5 -9.78 10.96 2.74
N GLN A 6 -10.85 11.26 3.46
CA GLN A 6 -11.62 10.27 4.21
C GLN A 6 -12.72 9.72 3.28
N TYR A 7 -12.56 8.49 2.83
CA TYR A 7 -13.58 7.78 2.05
C TYR A 7 -14.60 7.20 3.02
N LEU A 8 -15.69 7.94 3.28
CA LEU A 8 -16.85 7.41 3.99
C LEU A 8 -17.62 6.50 3.03
N PHE A 9 -17.58 5.19 3.29
CA PHE A 9 -18.47 4.22 2.66
C PHE A 9 -19.75 4.11 3.49
N ASP A 10 -20.86 4.61 2.96
CA ASP A 10 -22.18 4.35 3.51
C ASP A 10 -22.59 2.89 3.22
N CYS A 11 -22.60 2.07 4.27
CA CYS A 11 -22.96 0.65 4.24
C CYS A 11 -24.44 0.38 4.59
N SER A 12 -25.32 1.40 4.62
CA SER A 12 -26.71 1.26 5.06
C SER A 12 -27.64 0.41 4.16
N GLY A 13 -27.14 -0.24 3.10
CA GLY A 13 -27.97 -0.85 2.05
C GLY A 13 -28.11 -2.37 2.02
N VAL A 14 -27.34 -3.18 2.78
CA VAL A 14 -27.32 -4.64 2.57
C VAL A 14 -27.18 -5.44 3.87
N ALA A 15 -28.24 -5.50 4.69
CA ALA A 15 -28.32 -6.48 5.78
C ALA A 15 -29.76 -6.89 6.10
N ARG A 16 -30.46 -7.53 5.15
CA ARG A 16 -31.57 -8.45 5.47
C ARG A 16 -31.50 -9.65 4.53
N GLY A 17 -30.81 -10.70 4.97
CA GLY A 17 -30.69 -11.98 4.27
C GLY A 17 -30.47 -13.08 5.30
N VAL A 18 -31.44 -14.00 5.37
CA VAL A 18 -31.66 -15.03 6.40
C VAL A 18 -30.50 -16.04 6.45
N PHE A 19 -29.93 -16.28 7.64
CA PHE A 19 -29.07 -17.41 7.93
C PHE A 19 -29.94 -18.62 8.28
N ASN A 20 -29.98 -19.63 7.40
CA ASN A 20 -30.32 -21.00 7.75
C ASN A 20 -29.99 -21.89 6.54
N ASP A 21 -28.76 -22.41 6.48
CA ASP A 21 -28.46 -23.73 5.92
C ASP A 21 -27.00 -24.12 6.27
N PRO A 22 -26.74 -25.36 6.73
CA PRO A 22 -25.39 -25.84 7.02
C PRO A 22 -24.60 -26.20 5.74
N PRO A 23 -23.27 -26.05 5.74
CA PRO A 23 -22.44 -26.32 4.56
C PRO A 23 -22.26 -27.83 4.27
N PRO A 24 -22.09 -28.22 2.99
CA PRO A 24 -21.84 -29.62 2.60
C PRO A 24 -20.40 -30.07 2.92
N PRO A 25 -20.15 -31.39 3.11
CA PRO A 25 -18.84 -31.90 3.48
C PRO A 25 -17.85 -31.95 2.30
N LEU A 26 -16.57 -31.69 2.60
CA LEU A 26 -15.45 -31.71 1.64
C LEU A 26 -14.98 -33.14 1.32
N PRO A 27 -14.54 -33.42 0.08
CA PRO A 27 -13.96 -34.71 -0.29
C PRO A 27 -12.49 -34.84 0.14
N THR A 28 -12.12 -36.07 0.51
CA THR A 28 -10.76 -36.51 0.87
C THR A 28 -10.10 -37.25 -0.30
N HIS A 29 -8.82 -36.98 -0.58
CA HIS A 29 -7.84 -37.87 -1.27
C HIS A 29 -6.46 -37.18 -1.25
N ARG A 30 -5.49 -37.59 -0.41
CA ARG A 30 -4.41 -38.61 -0.55
C ARG A 30 -3.27 -38.30 -1.55
N ASN A 31 -2.09 -38.05 -0.96
CA ASN A 31 -0.69 -38.43 -1.27
C ASN A 31 -0.14 -38.45 -2.72
N ASN A 32 0.98 -37.73 -2.94
CA ASN A 32 2.29 -38.35 -3.26
C ASN A 32 3.49 -37.36 -3.19
N THR A 33 4.36 -37.61 -2.21
CA THR A 33 5.85 -37.78 -2.19
C THR A 33 6.78 -37.14 -3.25
N ASN A 34 7.76 -36.37 -2.74
CA ASN A 34 9.18 -36.15 -3.13
C ASN A 34 9.64 -36.21 -4.60
N GLN A 35 10.38 -35.17 -5.03
CA GLN A 35 11.81 -35.29 -5.42
C GLN A 35 12.50 -33.94 -5.58
N LEU A 36 13.69 -33.83 -4.96
CA LEU A 36 14.72 -32.80 -5.17
C LEU A 36 15.22 -32.82 -6.62
N LEU A 37 15.52 -31.64 -7.18
CA LEU A 37 16.60 -31.49 -8.17
C LEU A 37 17.25 -30.10 -8.02
N LEU A 38 18.41 -30.12 -7.36
CA LEU A 38 19.43 -29.08 -7.39
C LEU A 38 20.07 -29.03 -8.78
N HIS A 39 20.15 -27.85 -9.39
CA HIS A 39 21.16 -27.57 -10.42
C HIS A 39 21.90 -26.27 -10.10
N LYS A 40 23.22 -26.42 -9.90
CA LYS A 40 24.23 -25.38 -9.72
C LYS A 40 24.63 -24.82 -11.09
N PHE A 41 24.80 -23.49 -11.21
CA PHE A 41 25.87 -22.82 -11.97
C PHE A 41 26.09 -21.43 -11.34
N LYS A 42 27.17 -21.27 -10.54
CA LYS A 42 28.47 -20.66 -10.85
C LYS A 42 28.40 -19.13 -11.07
N ILE A 43 28.48 -18.40 -9.94
CA ILE A 43 28.77 -16.96 -9.88
C ILE A 43 30.31 -16.82 -9.99
N HIS A 44 30.78 -16.02 -10.95
CA HIS A 44 32.18 -15.57 -10.96
C HIS A 44 32.36 -14.46 -9.92
N HIS A 45 33.26 -14.71 -8.96
CA HIS A 45 33.66 -13.76 -7.94
C HIS A 45 34.43 -12.56 -8.52
N ALA A 46 34.08 -11.36 -8.08
CA ALA A 46 35.02 -10.26 -7.85
C ALA A 46 34.70 -9.61 -6.49
N ASN A 47 35.41 -10.13 -5.48
CA ASN A 47 35.76 -9.69 -4.13
C ASN A 47 34.77 -8.95 -3.18
N PRO A 48 34.77 -9.34 -1.88
CA PRO A 48 33.79 -8.94 -0.88
C PRO A 48 34.25 -7.73 -0.07
N ARG A 49 33.29 -6.94 0.43
CA ARG A 49 33.45 -6.29 1.74
C ARG A 49 32.46 -6.92 2.70
N THR A 50 33.05 -7.48 3.75
CA THR A 50 32.47 -8.29 4.81
C THR A 50 31.48 -7.51 5.68
N SER A 51 30.45 -8.23 6.10
CA SER A 51 29.31 -7.83 6.94
C SER A 51 29.68 -7.66 8.43
N ALA A 52 30.71 -6.90 8.76
CA ALA A 52 31.21 -6.78 10.14
C ALA A 52 30.89 -5.46 10.87
N ASP A 53 30.34 -4.42 10.23
CA ASP A 53 30.21 -3.08 10.84
C ASP A 53 28.78 -2.53 10.92
N ILE A 54 27.76 -3.38 11.10
CA ILE A 54 26.42 -2.89 11.47
C ILE A 54 26.05 -3.44 12.84
N SER A 55 26.57 -2.79 13.88
CA SER A 55 26.01 -2.87 15.22
C SER A 55 24.79 -1.96 15.29
N LEU A 56 23.59 -2.55 15.19
CA LEU A 56 22.34 -1.88 15.55
C LEU A 56 22.31 -1.73 17.08
N GLU A 57 22.71 -0.58 17.61
CA GLU A 57 22.36 -0.20 18.98
C GLU A 57 20.85 0.07 19.04
N ILE A 58 20.10 -0.94 19.48
CA ILE A 58 18.74 -0.75 19.98
C ILE A 58 18.91 -0.19 21.40
N LYS A 59 18.63 1.11 21.58
CA LYS A 59 18.49 1.69 22.92
C LYS A 59 17.14 1.28 23.49
N ASP A 60 17.17 0.52 24.58
CA ASP A 60 16.01 0.27 25.42
C ASP A 60 15.46 1.60 26.01
N PRO A 61 14.15 1.67 26.31
CA PRO A 61 13.53 2.87 26.87
C PRO A 61 14.07 3.19 28.28
N VAL A 62 14.37 4.47 28.51
CA VAL A 62 14.90 5.01 29.77
C VAL A 62 13.80 5.01 30.84
N ASP A 63 14.04 4.30 31.95
CA ASP A 63 13.26 4.37 33.19
C ASP A 63 13.43 5.75 33.87
N PRO A 64 12.34 6.47 34.21
CA PRO A 64 12.41 7.83 34.75
C PRO A 64 12.78 7.91 36.24
N THR A 65 13.21 6.83 36.90
CA THR A 65 13.47 6.85 38.34
C THR A 65 14.92 6.59 38.73
N HIS A 66 15.88 7.48 38.43
CA HIS A 66 17.11 7.60 39.24
C HIS A 66 17.81 8.97 39.10
N SER A 67 18.09 9.58 40.26
CA SER A 67 18.77 10.87 40.44
C SER A 67 20.31 10.71 40.32
N PRO A 68 21.09 11.76 39.93
CA PRO A 68 22.49 11.59 39.55
C PRO A 68 23.42 11.66 40.76
N ASN A 69 24.37 10.71 40.85
CA ASN A 69 25.55 10.84 41.73
C ASN A 69 26.84 10.83 40.89
N PRO A 70 27.90 11.55 41.31
CA PRO A 70 28.99 11.98 40.44
C PRO A 70 30.03 10.86 40.20
N LYS A 71 30.54 10.80 38.96
CA LYS A 71 31.61 9.87 38.56
C LYS A 71 32.97 10.23 39.20
N PRO A 72 33.77 9.26 39.67
CA PRO A 72 35.19 9.46 39.92
C PRO A 72 36.00 9.41 38.61
N SER A 73 37.04 10.22 38.57
CA SER A 73 38.00 10.37 37.46
C SER A 73 38.91 9.14 37.30
N SER A 74 39.15 8.74 36.05
CA SER A 74 40.28 7.85 35.70
C SER A 74 41.06 8.44 34.52
N PRO A 75 42.41 8.38 34.51
CA PRO A 75 43.24 8.92 33.45
C PRO A 75 43.60 7.82 32.45
N ASN A 76 43.21 7.99 31.19
CA ASN A 76 43.94 7.43 30.05
C ASN A 76 43.43 8.06 28.75
N SER A 77 44.18 9.04 28.28
CA SER A 77 44.03 9.67 26.97
C SER A 77 44.66 8.78 25.89
N ALA A 78 43.85 8.01 25.18
CA ALA A 78 44.22 7.50 23.86
C ALA A 78 43.77 8.53 22.79
N PRO A 79 44.57 8.82 21.76
CA PRO A 79 44.22 9.83 20.76
C PRO A 79 43.03 9.38 19.92
N THR A 80 42.02 10.25 19.82
CA THR A 80 40.83 10.09 18.98
C THR A 80 41.25 9.96 17.51
N PRO A 81 40.75 8.97 16.74
CA PRO A 81 41.00 8.94 15.30
C PRO A 81 40.29 10.13 14.63
N PRO A 82 40.85 10.71 13.56
CA PRO A 82 40.24 11.84 12.88
C PRO A 82 38.87 11.45 12.33
N LEU A 83 37.90 12.37 12.45
CA LEU A 83 36.57 12.24 11.87
C LEU A 83 36.72 12.06 10.34
N THR A 84 36.54 10.84 9.85
CA THR A 84 36.43 10.59 8.42
C THR A 84 35.18 11.28 7.94
N THR A 85 35.33 12.36 7.16
CA THR A 85 34.23 13.00 6.46
C THR A 85 33.56 11.95 5.58
N MET A 86 32.37 11.50 5.93
CA MET A 86 31.55 10.69 5.03
C MET A 86 31.29 11.55 3.79
N THR A 87 31.93 11.18 2.69
CA THR A 87 31.63 11.76 1.39
C THR A 87 30.14 11.54 1.10
N PRO A 88 29.39 12.57 0.66
CA PRO A 88 28.01 12.38 0.24
C PRO A 88 27.95 11.25 -0.78
N SER A 89 26.98 10.35 -0.64
CA SER A 89 26.70 9.38 -1.69
C SER A 89 26.44 10.16 -2.99
N PRO A 90 26.99 9.70 -4.14
CA PRO A 90 26.73 10.39 -5.40
C PRO A 90 25.22 10.50 -5.63
N PRO A 91 24.73 11.62 -6.21
CA PRO A 91 23.33 11.74 -6.55
C PRO A 91 22.94 10.55 -7.42
N PRO A 92 21.73 9.98 -7.23
CA PRO A 92 21.29 8.88 -8.05
C PRO A 92 21.32 9.31 -9.53
N PRO A 93 21.59 8.38 -10.46
CA PRO A 93 21.65 8.69 -11.88
C PRO A 93 20.36 9.38 -12.32
N ALA A 94 20.46 10.38 -13.20
CA ALA A 94 19.29 11.07 -13.71
C ALA A 94 18.35 10.07 -14.40
N ILE A 95 17.04 10.14 -14.11
CA ILE A 95 16.04 9.33 -14.80
C ILE A 95 16.19 9.57 -16.31
N PRO A 96 16.45 8.53 -17.11
CA PRO A 96 16.52 8.68 -18.56
C PRO A 96 15.21 9.29 -19.08
N LYS A 97 15.33 10.40 -19.80
CA LYS A 97 14.19 11.06 -20.46
C LYS A 97 13.80 10.27 -21.72
N HIS A 98 13.30 9.05 -21.56
CA HIS A 98 12.71 8.33 -22.68
C HIS A 98 11.32 8.90 -22.99
N SER A 99 11.11 9.33 -24.24
CA SER A 99 9.78 9.66 -24.74
C SER A 99 9.00 8.37 -24.95
N TYR A 100 8.37 7.89 -23.89
CA TYR A 100 7.52 6.71 -23.98
C TYR A 100 6.23 7.08 -24.73
N GLN A 101 5.94 6.48 -25.88
CA GLN A 101 4.63 6.57 -26.56
C GLN A 101 3.69 5.50 -26.04
N SER A 102 2.53 5.90 -25.49
CA SER A 102 1.61 4.96 -24.82
C SER A 102 1.40 3.78 -25.76
N PRO A 103 1.76 2.53 -25.37
CA PRO A 103 1.54 1.41 -26.25
C PRO A 103 0.07 1.46 -26.59
N ASN A 104 -0.24 1.55 -27.88
CA ASN A 104 -1.59 1.67 -28.41
C ASN A 104 -2.55 0.88 -27.51
N ALA A 105 -3.69 1.49 -27.15
CA ALA A 105 -4.75 0.93 -26.29
C ALA A 105 -5.33 -0.43 -26.77
N SER A 106 -4.72 -1.06 -27.78
CA SER A 106 -5.03 -2.34 -28.39
C SER A 106 -4.28 -3.54 -27.80
N ALA A 107 -3.35 -3.37 -26.85
CA ALA A 107 -2.82 -4.48 -26.06
C ALA A 107 -3.93 -5.04 -25.16
N THR A 108 -4.76 -5.87 -25.77
CA THR A 108 -5.92 -6.48 -25.14
C THR A 108 -5.38 -7.44 -24.09
N PHE A 109 -5.52 -7.10 -22.81
CA PHE A 109 -5.34 -8.07 -21.75
C PHE A 109 -6.10 -9.33 -22.16
N PRO A 110 -5.47 -10.51 -22.25
CA PRO A 110 -6.20 -11.75 -22.48
C PRO A 110 -6.93 -12.15 -21.19
N LEU A 111 -7.66 -11.22 -20.58
CA LEU A 111 -8.60 -11.51 -19.53
C LEU A 111 -9.90 -11.86 -20.22
N LYS A 112 -10.11 -13.18 -20.31
CA LYS A 112 -11.44 -13.76 -20.27
C LYS A 112 -12.14 -13.23 -18.99
N THR A 113 -12.72 -12.04 -19.05
CA THR A 113 -13.64 -11.48 -18.03
C THR A 113 -14.85 -12.41 -17.80
N THR A 114 -14.99 -13.43 -18.64
CA THR A 114 -15.93 -14.55 -18.57
C THR A 114 -15.80 -15.45 -17.33
N ARG A 115 -14.84 -15.22 -16.43
CA ARG A 115 -14.73 -15.98 -15.16
C ARG A 115 -15.25 -15.27 -13.91
N LEU A 116 -15.62 -13.99 -13.99
CA LEU A 116 -16.19 -13.29 -12.83
C LEU A 116 -17.69 -13.52 -12.71
N VAL A 117 -18.18 -13.63 -11.47
CA VAL A 117 -19.61 -13.67 -11.21
C VAL A 117 -20.21 -12.29 -11.57
N PRO A 118 -21.41 -12.22 -12.17
CA PRO A 118 -22.00 -10.94 -12.59
C PRO A 118 -22.04 -9.86 -11.48
N LYS A 119 -22.28 -10.29 -10.23
CA LYS A 119 -22.28 -9.39 -9.06
C LYS A 119 -20.91 -8.74 -8.85
N GLU A 120 -19.81 -9.49 -8.94
CA GLU A 120 -18.46 -8.97 -8.77
C GLU A 120 -18.10 -7.96 -9.86
N LYS A 121 -18.45 -8.30 -11.12
CA LYS A 121 -18.25 -7.40 -12.26
C LYS A 121 -18.99 -6.08 -12.04
N GLN A 122 -20.27 -6.13 -11.66
CA GLN A 122 -21.05 -4.92 -11.41
C GLN A 122 -20.49 -4.11 -10.24
N THR A 123 -20.05 -4.77 -9.17
CA THR A 123 -19.40 -4.11 -8.03
C THR A 123 -18.14 -3.37 -8.45
N LEU A 124 -17.25 -3.98 -9.24
CA LEU A 124 -16.05 -3.31 -9.75
C LEU A 124 -16.38 -2.07 -10.57
N LEU A 125 -17.38 -2.15 -11.46
CA LEU A 125 -17.80 -1.02 -12.28
C LEU A 125 -18.40 0.11 -11.43
N ASN A 126 -19.20 -0.23 -10.41
CA ASN A 126 -19.78 0.76 -9.50
C ASN A 126 -18.69 1.47 -8.68
N ILE A 127 -17.71 0.73 -8.15
CA ILE A 127 -16.58 1.31 -7.41
C ILE A 127 -15.75 2.18 -8.33
N HIS A 128 -15.39 1.69 -9.53
CA HIS A 128 -14.66 2.47 -10.54
C HIS A 128 -15.35 3.81 -10.79
N GLN A 129 -16.65 3.79 -11.07
CA GLN A 129 -17.39 5.01 -11.41
C GLN A 129 -17.41 6.00 -10.24
N ARG A 130 -17.62 5.53 -9.01
CA ARG A 130 -17.61 6.39 -7.81
C ARG A 130 -16.25 7.04 -7.59
N VAL A 131 -15.17 6.26 -7.68
CA VAL A 131 -13.79 6.76 -7.52
C VAL A 131 -13.47 7.76 -8.62
N LYS A 132 -13.80 7.44 -9.88
CA LYS A 132 -13.55 8.29 -11.04
C LYS A 132 -14.24 9.65 -10.91
N VAL A 133 -15.54 9.66 -10.60
CA VAL A 133 -16.31 10.91 -10.47
C VAL A 133 -15.68 11.85 -9.45
N PHE A 134 -15.30 11.32 -8.29
CA PHE A 134 -14.72 12.14 -7.24
C PHE A 134 -13.28 12.58 -7.58
N ALA A 135 -12.45 11.67 -8.11
CA ALA A 135 -11.08 12.00 -8.52
C ALA A 135 -11.04 13.07 -9.63
N GLU A 136 -11.96 13.00 -10.60
CA GLU A 136 -12.10 14.02 -11.65
C GLU A 136 -12.58 15.36 -11.07
N ALA A 137 -13.49 15.35 -10.10
CA ALA A 137 -13.92 16.57 -9.41
C ALA A 137 -12.74 17.23 -8.67
N GLN A 138 -11.91 16.44 -7.98
CA GLN A 138 -10.68 16.92 -7.34
C GLN A 138 -9.66 17.43 -8.37
N ARG A 139 -9.47 16.75 -9.50
CA ARG A 139 -8.57 17.23 -10.56
C ARG A 139 -9.03 18.58 -11.13
N LYS A 140 -10.35 18.78 -11.27
CA LYS A 140 -10.95 20.03 -11.76
C LYS A 140 -10.81 21.20 -10.79
N SER A 141 -10.68 20.94 -9.48
CA SER A 141 -10.44 22.00 -8.49
C SER A 141 -8.99 22.49 -8.44
N VAL A 142 -8.07 21.77 -9.12
CA VAL A 142 -6.65 22.14 -9.22
C VAL A 142 -6.40 22.76 -10.60
N VAL A 143 -6.20 24.07 -10.62
CA VAL A 143 -6.06 24.87 -11.86
C VAL A 143 -4.73 25.60 -11.91
N ASP A 144 -4.29 25.88 -13.14
CA ASP A 144 -3.16 26.77 -13.38
C ASP A 144 -3.47 28.18 -12.90
N VAL A 145 -2.45 28.89 -12.42
CA VAL A 145 -2.54 30.28 -12.00
C VAL A 145 -1.59 31.08 -12.86
N SER A 146 -2.07 32.17 -13.43
CA SER A 146 -1.24 33.10 -14.19
C SER A 146 -1.77 34.51 -14.02
N ILE A 147 -1.00 35.36 -13.36
CA ILE A 147 -1.34 36.76 -13.09
C ILE A 147 -0.30 37.68 -13.75
N GLU A 148 -0.75 38.88 -14.09
CA GLU A 148 0.15 39.96 -14.51
C GLU A 148 0.76 40.63 -13.29
N ILE A 149 2.05 40.93 -13.39
CA ILE A 149 2.79 41.71 -12.39
C ILE A 149 3.62 42.77 -13.13
N PRO A 150 4.03 43.87 -12.49
CA PRO A 150 4.92 44.84 -13.13
C PRO A 150 6.17 44.14 -13.70
N GLY A 151 6.39 44.29 -15.01
CA GLY A 151 7.53 43.68 -15.71
C GLY A 151 7.35 42.23 -16.16
N GLY A 152 6.18 41.60 -15.98
CA GLY A 152 5.95 40.24 -16.50
C GLY A 152 4.69 39.54 -15.99
N ARG A 153 4.78 38.21 -15.87
CA ARG A 153 3.71 37.35 -15.36
C ARG A 153 4.26 36.42 -14.28
N ALA A 154 3.44 36.11 -13.28
CA ALA A 154 3.74 35.15 -12.22
C ALA A 154 2.63 34.09 -12.14
N GLY A 155 2.97 32.87 -11.71
CA GLY A 155 2.01 31.78 -11.73
C GLY A 155 2.56 30.40 -11.42
N HIS A 156 1.72 29.39 -11.57
CA HIS A 156 2.09 27.98 -11.59
C HIS A 156 1.30 27.22 -12.67
N THR A 157 1.83 26.06 -13.06
CA THR A 157 1.16 25.10 -13.93
C THR A 157 1.10 23.75 -13.24
N VAL A 158 0.00 23.04 -13.43
CA VAL A 158 -0.22 21.71 -12.88
C VAL A 158 -0.20 20.68 -14.01
N SER A 159 0.85 19.87 -14.04
CA SER A 159 1.04 18.80 -15.02
C SER A 159 0.97 17.42 -14.36
N PRO A 160 0.38 16.42 -15.03
CA PRO A 160 0.39 15.05 -14.53
C PRO A 160 1.81 14.47 -14.54
N CYS A 161 2.03 13.45 -13.71
CA CYS A 161 3.19 12.57 -13.87
C CYS A 161 3.13 11.87 -15.23
N ARG A 162 4.29 11.57 -15.82
CA ARG A 162 4.40 10.81 -17.07
C ARG A 162 4.09 9.34 -16.83
N ALA A 163 4.57 8.77 -15.72
CA ALA A 163 4.28 7.39 -15.34
C ALA A 163 4.01 7.26 -13.83
N ALA A 164 2.95 6.52 -13.49
CA ALA A 164 2.57 6.20 -12.12
C ALA A 164 2.67 4.69 -11.87
N GLY A 165 3.41 4.32 -10.84
CA GLY A 165 3.48 2.96 -10.32
C GLY A 165 2.45 2.76 -9.22
N CYS A 166 1.57 1.78 -9.38
CA CYS A 166 0.53 1.42 -8.43
C CYS A 166 0.85 0.05 -7.85
N TYR A 167 1.08 -0.05 -6.54
CA TYR A 167 1.29 -1.32 -5.87
C TYR A 167 -0.01 -1.79 -5.21
N ALA A 168 -0.44 -3.01 -5.53
CA ALA A 168 -1.55 -3.68 -4.86
C ALA A 168 -1.04 -4.94 -4.13
N PRO A 169 -1.14 -5.01 -2.80
CA PRO A 169 -0.77 -6.20 -2.06
C PRO A 169 -1.52 -7.44 -2.56
N GLY A 170 -0.83 -8.57 -2.51
CA GLY A 170 -1.42 -9.90 -2.65
C GLY A 170 -1.05 -10.74 -1.43
N GLY A 171 -1.66 -11.92 -1.27
CA GLY A 171 -1.43 -12.79 -0.11
C GLY A 171 -2.71 -13.39 0.42
N ARG A 172 -3.03 -13.14 1.70
CA ARG A 172 -4.22 -13.70 2.39
C ARG A 172 -5.52 -13.35 1.67
N TYR A 173 -5.64 -12.14 1.15
CA TYR A 173 -6.81 -11.68 0.42
C TYR A 173 -6.42 -10.86 -0.82
N PRO A 174 -7.09 -11.05 -1.97
CA PRO A 174 -6.95 -10.15 -3.09
C PRO A 174 -7.56 -8.79 -2.74
N LEU A 175 -6.85 -7.70 -3.04
CA LEU A 175 -7.31 -6.32 -2.78
C LEU A 175 -7.62 -5.57 -4.10
N PRO A 176 -8.74 -5.89 -4.79
CA PRO A 176 -9.13 -5.18 -6.01
C PRO A 176 -9.48 -3.71 -5.75
N SER A 177 -9.88 -3.36 -4.53
CA SER A 177 -10.12 -1.97 -4.12
C SER A 177 -8.85 -1.12 -4.21
N SER A 178 -7.70 -1.64 -3.75
CA SER A 178 -6.41 -0.93 -3.84
C SER A 178 -6.01 -0.66 -5.28
N VAL A 179 -6.29 -1.60 -6.20
CA VAL A 179 -6.08 -1.39 -7.64
C VAL A 179 -6.93 -0.23 -8.15
N LEU A 180 -8.24 -0.25 -7.87
CA LEU A 180 -9.15 0.81 -8.31
C LEU A 180 -8.77 2.17 -7.73
N MET A 181 -8.45 2.25 -6.44
CA MET A 181 -8.11 3.50 -5.76
C MET A 181 -6.82 4.14 -6.26
N THR A 182 -5.84 3.34 -6.69
CA THR A 182 -4.54 3.84 -7.17
C THR A 182 -4.53 4.12 -8.66
N VAL A 183 -5.07 3.20 -9.47
CA VAL A 183 -5.02 3.32 -10.93
C VAL A 183 -6.04 4.35 -11.45
N VAL A 184 -7.27 4.36 -10.92
CA VAL A 184 -8.31 5.31 -11.38
C VAL A 184 -7.93 6.75 -11.04
N THR A 185 -7.29 6.99 -9.89
CA THR A 185 -6.83 8.33 -9.50
C THR A 185 -5.65 8.80 -10.37
N ALA A 186 -4.71 7.92 -10.69
CA ALA A 186 -3.65 8.22 -11.65
C ALA A 186 -4.20 8.59 -13.04
N ARG A 187 -5.22 7.85 -13.52
CA ARG A 187 -5.90 8.16 -14.78
C ARG A 187 -6.66 9.48 -14.73
N ALA A 188 -7.41 9.74 -13.65
CA ALA A 188 -8.13 11.00 -13.46
C ALA A 188 -7.18 12.21 -13.39
N ALA A 189 -5.96 12.02 -12.88
CA ALA A 189 -4.93 13.06 -12.90
C ALA A 189 -4.43 13.40 -14.31
N GLY A 190 -4.61 12.49 -15.28
CA GLY A 190 -4.13 12.61 -16.65
C GLY A 190 -2.81 11.88 -16.91
N CYS A 191 -2.43 10.92 -16.04
CA CYS A 191 -1.19 10.17 -16.21
C CYS A 191 -1.27 9.25 -17.45
N PRO A 192 -0.38 9.42 -18.45
CA PRO A 192 -0.44 8.63 -19.68
C PRO A 192 -0.01 7.18 -19.47
N TYR A 193 0.81 6.90 -18.46
CA TYR A 193 1.26 5.54 -18.12
C TYR A 193 0.94 5.15 -16.70
N VAL A 194 0.24 4.04 -16.52
CA VAL A 194 -0.05 3.48 -15.21
C VAL A 194 0.37 2.01 -15.17
N VAL A 195 1.39 1.73 -14.36
CA VAL A 195 1.95 0.40 -14.14
C VAL A 195 1.38 -0.13 -12.83
N LEU A 196 0.68 -1.27 -12.87
CA LEU A 196 0.23 -1.97 -11.66
C LEU A 196 1.22 -3.08 -11.32
N ALA A 197 1.65 -3.18 -10.06
CA ALA A 197 2.40 -4.34 -9.56
C ALA A 197 1.63 -5.06 -8.46
N SER A 198 1.52 -6.38 -8.57
CA SER A 198 0.88 -7.21 -7.55
C SER A 198 1.46 -8.64 -7.55
N PRO A 199 1.81 -9.22 -6.38
CA PRO A 199 2.27 -10.60 -6.31
C PRO A 199 1.11 -11.59 -6.50
N ARG A 200 1.24 -12.50 -7.47
CA ARG A 200 0.26 -13.57 -7.74
C ARG A 200 -1.18 -13.03 -7.80
N PRO A 201 -1.48 -12.10 -8.72
CA PRO A 201 -2.77 -11.43 -8.75
C PRO A 201 -3.90 -12.42 -9.03
N ALA A 202 -4.96 -12.36 -8.22
CA ALA A 202 -6.17 -13.15 -8.45
C ALA A 202 -6.92 -12.65 -9.70
N PRO A 203 -7.82 -13.46 -10.29
CA PRO A 203 -8.63 -13.04 -11.44
C PRO A 203 -9.38 -11.72 -11.21
N ILE A 204 -9.90 -11.49 -9.99
CA ILE A 204 -10.59 -10.25 -9.63
C ILE A 204 -9.64 -9.03 -9.60
N THR A 205 -8.38 -9.20 -9.17
CA THR A 205 -7.35 -8.15 -9.20
C THR A 205 -6.99 -7.77 -10.62
N LEU A 206 -6.83 -8.76 -11.49
CA LEU A 206 -6.57 -8.53 -12.92
C LEU A 206 -7.74 -7.85 -13.62
N ALA A 207 -8.98 -8.27 -13.32
CA ALA A 207 -10.18 -7.61 -13.82
C ALA A 207 -10.30 -6.15 -13.33
N ALA A 208 -9.98 -5.90 -12.05
CA ALA A 208 -9.91 -4.54 -11.50
C ALA A 208 -8.86 -3.69 -12.23
N ALA A 209 -7.70 -4.26 -12.56
CA ALA A 209 -6.65 -3.58 -13.32
C ALA A 209 -7.14 -3.15 -14.71
N HIS A 210 -7.83 -4.06 -15.40
CA HIS A 210 -8.44 -3.78 -16.70
C HIS A 210 -9.52 -2.70 -16.60
N VAL A 211 -10.46 -2.82 -15.66
CA VAL A 211 -11.53 -1.83 -15.44
C VAL A 211 -10.96 -0.47 -15.05
N ALA A 212 -9.91 -0.43 -14.24
CA ALA A 212 -9.26 0.80 -13.82
C ALA A 212 -8.44 1.46 -14.96
N GLY A 213 -8.07 0.68 -15.97
CA GLY A 213 -7.28 1.12 -17.11
C GLY A 213 -5.78 1.15 -16.82
N ALA A 214 -5.20 0.14 -16.15
CA ALA A 214 -3.75 -0.01 -16.09
C ALA A 214 -3.17 -0.38 -17.47
N ASP A 215 -2.03 0.18 -17.85
CA ASP A 215 -1.35 -0.15 -19.12
C ASP A 215 -0.55 -1.45 -19.01
N ILE A 216 0.15 -1.62 -17.88
CA ILE A 216 1.03 -2.75 -17.63
C ILE A 216 0.68 -3.36 -16.27
N VAL A 217 0.64 -4.69 -16.20
CA VAL A 217 0.52 -5.42 -14.93
C VAL A 217 1.76 -6.27 -14.73
N LEU A 218 2.54 -5.93 -13.71
CA LEU A 218 3.67 -6.69 -13.21
C LEU A 218 3.16 -7.71 -12.18
N CYS A 219 3.32 -9.00 -12.49
CA CYS A 219 3.03 -10.10 -11.57
C CYS A 219 4.15 -10.30 -10.53
N VAL A 220 4.62 -9.21 -9.95
CA VAL A 220 5.75 -9.12 -9.01
C VAL A 220 5.26 -8.39 -7.75
N GLY A 221 5.74 -8.80 -6.58
CA GLY A 221 5.44 -8.12 -5.31
C GLY A 221 6.68 -7.74 -4.52
N GLY A 222 6.50 -7.18 -3.33
CA GLY A 222 7.60 -6.89 -2.41
C GLY A 222 8.52 -5.76 -2.87
N ALA A 223 9.74 -5.74 -2.31
CA ALA A 223 10.73 -4.69 -2.59
C ALA A 223 11.14 -4.65 -4.08
N GLN A 224 11.22 -5.82 -4.72
CA GLN A 224 11.56 -5.94 -6.13
C GLN A 224 10.51 -5.31 -7.05
N ALA A 225 9.22 -5.36 -6.70
CA ALA A 225 8.18 -4.66 -7.46
C ALA A 225 8.39 -3.13 -7.42
N ILE A 226 8.77 -2.62 -6.25
CA ILE A 226 9.10 -1.20 -6.08
C ILE A 226 10.34 -0.85 -6.92
N GLY A 227 11.38 -1.68 -6.90
CA GLY A 227 12.58 -1.50 -7.73
C GLY A 227 12.25 -1.48 -9.23
N CYS A 228 11.44 -2.43 -9.71
CA CYS A 228 10.99 -2.48 -11.10
C CYS A 228 10.26 -1.21 -11.53
N MET A 229 9.35 -0.69 -10.70
CA MET A 229 8.62 0.54 -11.03
C MET A 229 9.50 1.78 -10.90
N ALA A 230 10.41 1.82 -9.93
CA ALA A 230 11.29 2.97 -9.73
C ALA A 230 12.27 3.08 -10.90
N TYR A 231 13.01 2.02 -11.19
CA TYR A 231 14.11 2.04 -12.16
C TYR A 231 13.70 1.68 -13.59
N GLY A 232 12.47 1.17 -13.78
CA GLY A 232 12.03 0.63 -15.06
C GLY A 232 12.54 -0.80 -15.30
N ILE A 233 12.07 -1.41 -16.37
CA ILE A 233 12.53 -2.70 -16.87
C ILE A 233 12.80 -2.55 -18.36
N GLU A 234 14.03 -2.84 -18.78
CA GLU A 234 14.37 -2.91 -20.20
C GLU A 234 13.71 -4.14 -20.83
N ALA A 235 13.31 -4.02 -22.10
CA ALA A 235 12.75 -5.16 -22.83
C ALA A 235 13.75 -6.33 -22.83
N CYS A 236 13.29 -7.52 -22.45
CA CYS A 236 14.11 -8.72 -22.41
C CYS A 236 13.36 -9.90 -23.00
N ASP A 237 13.85 -10.39 -24.14
CA ASP A 237 13.26 -11.50 -24.90
C ASP A 237 13.23 -12.80 -24.09
N GLU A 238 14.22 -13.02 -23.22
CA GLU A 238 14.33 -14.24 -22.39
C GLU A 238 13.20 -14.36 -21.35
N LEU A 239 12.69 -13.22 -20.87
CA LEU A 239 11.60 -13.16 -19.90
C LEU A 239 10.23 -12.92 -20.56
N GLY A 240 10.20 -12.69 -21.89
CA GLY A 240 9.01 -12.23 -22.60
C GLY A 240 8.43 -10.93 -22.00
N ALA A 241 9.27 -10.13 -21.34
CA ALA A 241 8.86 -8.96 -20.58
C ALA A 241 8.86 -7.72 -21.49
N ALA A 242 7.71 -7.07 -21.58
CA ALA A 242 7.60 -5.76 -22.22
C ALA A 242 8.42 -4.72 -21.45
N GLU A 243 8.92 -3.72 -22.17
CA GLU A 243 9.56 -2.55 -21.57
C GLU A 243 8.60 -1.88 -20.57
N VAL A 244 9.11 -1.56 -19.38
CA VAL A 244 8.37 -0.85 -18.33
C VAL A 244 9.08 0.46 -18.06
N PRO A 245 8.41 1.62 -18.22
CA PRO A 245 9.02 2.90 -17.93
C PRO A 245 9.30 3.06 -16.43
N ALA A 246 10.38 3.77 -16.10
CA ALA A 246 10.59 4.29 -14.76
C ALA A 246 9.43 5.23 -14.38
N CYS A 247 8.80 4.97 -13.23
CA CYS A 247 7.66 5.73 -12.74
C CYS A 247 8.12 7.00 -12.01
N ASP A 248 7.46 8.13 -12.26
CA ASP A 248 7.75 9.38 -11.55
C ASP A 248 7.23 9.32 -10.11
N VAL A 249 6.17 8.54 -9.86
CA VAL A 249 5.59 8.33 -8.53
C VAL A 249 5.19 6.88 -8.33
N ILE A 250 5.39 6.36 -7.12
CA ILE A 250 4.94 5.02 -6.71
C ILE A 250 3.99 5.14 -5.51
N VAL A 251 2.78 4.60 -5.67
CA VAL A 251 1.71 4.67 -4.68
C VAL A 251 1.23 3.28 -4.28
N GLY A 252 0.57 3.20 -3.14
CA GLY A 252 -0.03 1.98 -2.63
C GLY A 252 0.70 1.45 -1.39
N PRO A 253 -0.06 0.93 -0.41
CA PRO A 253 0.52 0.36 0.81
C PRO A 253 1.09 -1.02 0.53
N GLY A 254 1.97 -1.49 1.41
CA GLY A 254 2.46 -2.87 1.37
C GLY A 254 3.08 -3.27 2.69
N ASN A 255 3.60 -4.49 2.73
CA ASN A 255 4.28 -4.98 3.93
C ASN A 255 5.57 -4.17 4.22
N LYS A 256 6.21 -4.46 5.36
CA LYS A 256 7.45 -3.80 5.80
C LYS A 256 8.55 -3.71 4.73
N TRP A 257 8.66 -4.69 3.82
CA TRP A 257 9.65 -4.69 2.74
C TRP A 257 9.30 -3.71 1.63
N VAL A 258 8.02 -3.61 1.30
CA VAL A 258 7.50 -2.60 0.36
C VAL A 258 7.71 -1.20 0.94
N THR A 259 7.38 -1.01 2.23
CA THR A 259 7.60 0.28 2.92
C THR A 259 9.08 0.65 2.97
N ALA A 260 9.97 -0.29 3.31
CA ALA A 260 11.42 -0.06 3.29
C ALA A 260 11.93 0.29 1.88
N ALA A 261 11.49 -0.45 0.86
CA ALA A 261 11.86 -0.17 -0.52
C ALA A 261 11.39 1.21 -0.99
N LYS A 262 10.15 1.60 -0.68
CA LYS A 262 9.62 2.95 -0.95
C LYS A 262 10.47 4.02 -0.28
N SER A 263 10.90 3.79 0.97
CA SER A 263 11.80 4.70 1.67
C SER A 263 13.15 4.87 0.98
N LEU A 264 13.70 3.80 0.39
CA LEU A 264 14.99 3.83 -0.29
C LEU A 264 14.94 4.52 -1.66
N VAL A 265 13.82 4.38 -2.39
CA VAL A 265 13.65 5.00 -3.71
C VAL A 265 13.08 6.42 -3.63
N ASN A 266 12.64 6.87 -2.44
CA ASN A 266 12.13 8.22 -2.25
C ASN A 266 13.20 9.26 -2.60
N GLY A 267 12.85 10.22 -3.44
CA GLY A 267 13.77 11.24 -3.98
C GLY A 267 14.38 10.85 -5.32
N TYR A 268 14.42 9.56 -5.67
CA TYR A 268 14.60 9.11 -7.05
C TYR A 268 13.27 9.18 -7.80
N CYS A 269 12.22 8.58 -7.23
CA CYS A 269 10.84 8.81 -7.62
C CYS A 269 10.04 9.37 -6.43
N GLY A 270 8.89 9.97 -6.70
CA GLY A 270 7.92 10.31 -5.67
C GLY A 270 7.34 9.05 -5.03
N ILE A 271 6.98 9.15 -3.76
CA ILE A 271 6.12 8.17 -3.08
C ILE A 271 4.95 8.92 -2.42
N ASP A 272 3.82 8.25 -2.25
CA ASP A 272 2.68 8.77 -1.49
C ASP A 272 3.02 8.96 0.00
N MET A 273 3.32 7.86 0.70
CA MET A 273 3.67 7.81 2.12
C MET A 273 4.31 6.47 2.49
N LEU A 274 5.03 6.47 3.61
CA LEU A 274 5.43 5.24 4.28
C LEU A 274 4.22 4.73 5.07
N ALA A 275 3.77 3.51 4.76
CA ALA A 275 2.60 2.93 5.42
C ALA A 275 2.94 2.58 6.87
N GLY A 276 2.09 3.04 7.79
CA GLY A 276 2.04 2.62 9.19
C GLY A 276 0.83 1.72 9.47
N PRO A 277 0.63 1.31 10.73
CA PRO A 277 -0.59 0.63 11.14
C PRO A 277 -1.82 1.47 10.81
N SER A 278 -2.91 0.82 10.41
CA SER A 278 -4.16 1.50 10.07
C SER A 278 -4.96 1.82 11.33
N GLU A 279 -5.68 2.94 11.34
CA GLU A 279 -6.43 3.42 12.49
C GLU A 279 -7.86 3.86 12.15
N VAL A 280 -8.77 3.76 13.12
CA VAL A 280 -10.09 4.39 13.12
C VAL A 280 -10.32 5.06 14.47
N LEU A 281 -10.89 6.27 14.45
CA LEU A 281 -11.34 7.01 15.61
C LEU A 281 -12.83 7.32 15.45
N VAL A 282 -13.66 6.74 16.30
CA VAL A 282 -15.09 7.04 16.34
C VAL A 282 -15.36 8.00 17.50
N ILE A 283 -15.98 9.14 17.21
CA ILE A 283 -16.46 10.08 18.23
C ILE A 283 -17.97 9.91 18.31
N ALA A 284 -18.47 9.48 19.46
CA ALA A 284 -19.88 9.16 19.67
C ALA A 284 -20.45 9.91 20.87
N ASP A 285 -21.64 10.47 20.73
CA ASP A 285 -22.41 11.00 21.85
C ASP A 285 -23.52 10.02 22.29
N HIS A 286 -24.32 10.43 23.27
CA HIS A 286 -25.44 9.67 23.83
C HIS A 286 -26.52 9.26 22.80
N THR A 287 -26.54 9.83 21.60
CA THR A 287 -27.51 9.51 20.55
C THR A 287 -27.02 8.46 19.55
N ALA A 288 -25.74 8.06 19.67
CA ALA A 288 -25.13 7.12 18.74
C ALA A 288 -25.77 5.72 18.80
N ASP A 289 -25.86 5.10 17.62
CA ASP A 289 -26.20 3.68 17.52
C ASP A 289 -24.97 2.84 17.91
N VAL A 290 -25.05 2.20 19.08
CA VAL A 290 -23.94 1.43 19.65
C VAL A 290 -23.57 0.20 18.81
N GLU A 291 -24.51 -0.37 18.06
CA GLU A 291 -24.25 -1.53 17.20
C GLU A 291 -23.44 -1.13 15.98
N ILE A 292 -23.74 0.02 15.40
CA ILE A 292 -23.00 0.57 14.26
C ILE A 292 -21.59 1.01 14.69
N VAL A 293 -21.47 1.70 15.83
CA VAL A 293 -20.16 2.12 16.35
C VAL A 293 -19.26 0.91 16.61
N ALA A 294 -19.80 -0.16 17.23
CA ALA A 294 -19.05 -1.39 17.44
C ALA A 294 -18.61 -2.02 16.10
N ALA A 295 -19.50 -2.08 15.11
CA ALA A 295 -19.19 -2.62 13.79
C ALA A 295 -18.06 -1.84 13.09
N ASP A 296 -18.06 -0.51 13.17
CA ASP A 296 -17.01 0.33 12.59
C ASP A 296 -15.63 0.10 13.25
N LEU A 297 -15.60 -0.05 14.58
CA LEU A 297 -14.38 -0.36 15.31
C LEU A 297 -13.83 -1.74 14.91
N ILE A 298 -14.72 -2.73 14.81
CA ILE A 298 -14.35 -4.10 14.43
C ILE A 298 -13.86 -4.16 12.99
N ALA A 299 -14.52 -3.46 12.06
CA ALA A 299 -14.13 -3.41 10.65
C ALA A 299 -12.68 -2.92 10.48
N GLN A 300 -12.21 -2.06 11.38
CA GLN A 300 -10.81 -1.65 11.43
C GLN A 300 -9.91 -2.70 12.09
N ALA A 301 -10.33 -3.26 13.23
CA ALA A 301 -9.55 -4.23 14.01
C ALA A 301 -9.29 -5.53 13.24
N GLU A 302 -10.21 -5.98 12.39
CA GLU A 302 -10.04 -7.21 11.61
C GLU A 302 -9.01 -7.11 10.48
N HIS A 303 -8.53 -5.90 10.18
CA HIS A 303 -7.64 -5.66 9.04
C HIS A 303 -6.18 -6.10 9.32
N ASP A 304 -5.68 -5.85 10.54
CA ASP A 304 -4.32 -6.21 10.95
C ASP A 304 -4.23 -6.26 12.50
N VAL A 305 -3.39 -7.15 13.03
CA VAL A 305 -3.16 -7.29 14.48
C VAL A 305 -2.52 -6.06 15.12
N VAL A 306 -1.91 -5.17 14.32
CA VAL A 306 -1.40 -3.88 14.82
C VAL A 306 -2.34 -2.71 14.55
N ALA A 307 -3.53 -2.95 13.99
CA ALA A 307 -4.53 -1.90 13.75
C ALA A 307 -4.99 -1.26 15.07
N ARG A 308 -5.48 -0.02 15.00
CA ARG A 308 -5.98 0.71 16.17
C ARG A 308 -7.42 1.17 15.96
N ALA A 309 -8.32 0.69 16.81
CA ALA A 309 -9.70 1.13 16.85
C ALA A 309 -9.97 1.87 18.16
N ILE A 310 -10.35 3.14 18.07
CA ILE A 310 -10.48 4.03 19.22
C ILE A 310 -11.89 4.62 19.26
N LEU A 311 -12.55 4.49 20.41
CA LEU A 311 -13.80 5.19 20.71
C LEU A 311 -13.51 6.37 21.64
N VAL A 312 -14.07 7.54 21.31
CA VAL A 312 -14.10 8.71 22.20
C VAL A 312 -15.56 9.11 22.42
N SER A 313 -15.96 9.17 23.69
CA SER A 313 -17.26 9.66 24.10
C SER A 313 -17.17 10.40 25.42
N THR A 314 -18.05 11.38 25.63
CA THR A 314 -18.26 12.00 26.93
C THR A 314 -19.34 11.27 27.75
N ASP A 315 -19.99 10.26 27.18
CA ASP A 315 -21.01 9.44 27.84
C ASP A 315 -20.44 8.06 28.19
N VAL A 316 -20.33 7.78 29.49
CA VAL A 316 -19.80 6.50 30.01
C VAL A 316 -20.71 5.32 29.67
N ASP A 317 -22.02 5.54 29.56
CA ASP A 317 -22.98 4.47 29.25
C ASP A 317 -22.85 4.05 27.78
N VAL A 318 -22.57 4.99 26.88
CA VAL A 318 -22.26 4.68 25.46
C VAL A 318 -21.02 3.81 25.37
N ILE A 319 -19.95 4.18 26.08
CA ILE A 319 -18.69 3.40 26.08
C ILE A 319 -18.94 1.98 26.57
N ALA A 320 -19.65 1.81 27.68
CA ALA A 320 -19.96 0.50 28.23
C ALA A 320 -20.78 -0.36 27.26
N LYS A 321 -21.81 0.22 26.63
CA LYS A 321 -22.66 -0.48 25.66
C LYS A 321 -21.90 -0.86 24.39
N VAL A 322 -21.07 0.03 23.85
CA VAL A 322 -20.25 -0.27 22.67
C VAL A 322 -19.26 -1.40 22.97
N ASN A 323 -18.59 -1.39 24.12
CA ASN A 323 -17.66 -2.46 24.49
C ASN A 323 -18.36 -3.83 24.55
N ALA A 324 -19.54 -3.90 25.17
CA ALA A 324 -20.32 -5.14 25.23
C ALA A 324 -20.71 -5.64 23.82
N GLU A 325 -21.04 -4.70 22.92
CA GLU A 325 -21.41 -5.02 21.56
C GLU A 325 -20.21 -5.42 20.69
N VAL A 326 -19.03 -4.84 20.94
CA VAL A 326 -17.77 -5.26 20.32
C VAL A 326 -17.47 -6.72 20.67
N GLU A 327 -17.52 -7.08 21.96
CA GLU A 327 -17.29 -8.47 22.40
C GLU A 327 -18.25 -9.45 21.71
N ARG A 328 -19.54 -9.09 21.66
CA ARG A 328 -20.58 -9.91 21.04
C ARG A 328 -20.36 -10.09 19.54
N GLN A 329 -20.07 -9.02 18.81
CA GLN A 329 -19.94 -9.05 17.35
C GLN A 329 -18.63 -9.73 16.91
N VAL A 330 -17.51 -9.50 17.61
CA VAL A 330 -16.22 -10.15 17.28
C VAL A 330 -16.35 -11.67 17.32
N ASP A 331 -17.07 -12.22 18.30
CA ASP A 331 -17.29 -13.67 18.41
C ASP A 331 -18.10 -14.27 17.25
N CYS A 332 -18.80 -13.45 16.47
CA CYS A 332 -19.54 -13.87 15.28
C CYS A 332 -18.69 -13.85 14.00
N LEU A 333 -17.50 -13.25 14.02
CA LEU A 333 -16.62 -13.21 12.84
C LEU A 333 -16.07 -14.59 12.48
N PRO A 334 -15.86 -14.88 11.18
CA PRO A 334 -15.11 -16.06 10.76
C PRO A 334 -13.62 -15.92 11.08
N GLU A 335 -12.89 -17.04 11.12
CA GLU A 335 -11.42 -16.99 11.14
C GLU A 335 -10.87 -16.71 9.73
N PRO A 336 -9.75 -15.97 9.59
CA PRO A 336 -8.90 -15.39 10.64
C PRO A 336 -9.34 -14.01 11.16
N ASN A 337 -10.44 -13.44 10.66
CA ASN A 337 -10.91 -12.09 11.04
C ASN A 337 -11.15 -11.97 12.55
N ARG A 338 -11.76 -12.99 13.16
CA ARG A 338 -11.99 -13.06 14.61
C ARG A 338 -10.70 -12.95 15.42
N SER A 339 -9.73 -13.83 15.17
CA SER A 339 -8.46 -13.82 15.90
C SER A 339 -7.69 -12.52 15.69
N THR A 340 -7.72 -11.98 14.46
CA THR A 340 -7.08 -10.70 14.13
C THR A 340 -7.72 -9.55 14.92
N ALA A 341 -9.05 -9.46 14.92
CA ALA A 341 -9.78 -8.40 15.63
C ALA A 341 -9.66 -8.49 17.15
N LYS A 342 -9.49 -9.69 17.73
CA LYS A 342 -9.25 -9.86 19.18
C LYS A 342 -7.84 -9.46 19.61
N GLU A 343 -6.86 -9.55 18.71
CA GLU A 343 -5.46 -9.23 19.01
C GLU A 343 -5.18 -7.72 18.87
N ALA A 344 -5.86 -7.05 17.94
CA ALA A 344 -5.72 -5.61 17.64
C ALA A 344 -6.21 -4.70 18.79
#